data_AF-A0A1Y2EB20-F1
#
_entry.id   AF-A0A1Y2EB20-F1
#
_cell.length_a   1.000
_cell.length_b   1.000
_cell.length_c   1.000
_cell.angle_alpha   90.00
_cell.angle_beta   90.00
_cell.angle_gamma   90.00
#
_symmetry.space_group_name_H-M   'P 1'
#
loop_
_entity.id
_entity.type
_entity.pdbx_description
1 polymer ?
#
loop_
_entity_poly.entity_id
_entity_poly.type
_entity_poly.pdbx_seq_one_letter_code
_entity_poly.pdbx_strand_id
1 'polypeptide(L)'
;MLCRHVFLADLYSILLSHSPAKSFHTNLHLPVLTLRCIILAMPLEHAYGIWVATPTAFTSERTGKSPHGSLIFDDGLGKYKRLSAAINVKSLSSDTQLVYWSNISFQHPITAKLQDLAKGFHAITGSDQGPNGFALDLLRGNLVDLKQGTVLSTNVDGADNDIVDKLTDIFSRAVDAKATVYLWGEQYSPTPDGIHDIHMNQGNYGEASWTKENGIYQDGSFMLKYPDGHWEAVFIAFASQYTETDDEGQPEKGADTFAQLLTGR
;
A
#
# COMPACT_ATOMS: atom_id res chain seq x y z
N MET A 1 -32.20 -20.87 -11.61
CA MET A 1 -32.24 -20.38 -13.02
C MET A 1 -30.81 -20.28 -13.51
N LEU A 2 -30.54 -20.90 -14.65
CA LEU A 2 -29.23 -21.08 -15.27
C LEU A 2 -28.64 -19.77 -15.82
N CYS A 3 -27.33 -19.61 -15.61
CA CYS A 3 -26.28 -19.26 -16.58
C CYS A 3 -26.45 -18.05 -17.53
N ARG A 4 -25.48 -17.12 -17.50
CA ARG A 4 -24.71 -16.76 -18.72
C ARG A 4 -23.39 -16.07 -18.40
N HIS A 5 -22.30 -16.77 -18.72
CA HIS A 5 -20.98 -16.24 -19.05
C HIS A 5 -21.01 -15.61 -20.45
N VAL A 6 -20.51 -14.38 -20.64
CA VAL A 6 -19.87 -13.79 -21.86
C VAL A 6 -19.21 -12.49 -21.36
N PHE A 7 -17.90 -12.26 -21.46
CA PHE A 7 -17.24 -11.69 -22.65
C PHE A 7 -15.74 -12.04 -22.65
N LEU A 8 -15.36 -12.93 -23.56
CA LEU A 8 -13.99 -13.03 -24.07
C LEU A 8 -14.09 -13.55 -25.51
N ALA A 9 -14.43 -12.65 -26.43
CA ALA A 9 -14.38 -12.90 -27.86
C ALA A 9 -14.42 -11.55 -28.58
N ASP A 10 -13.29 -10.86 -28.66
CA ASP A 10 -13.06 -9.80 -29.66
C ASP A 10 -11.56 -9.48 -29.75
N LEU A 11 -10.78 -10.41 -30.30
CA LEU A 11 -9.42 -10.14 -30.79
C LEU A 11 -8.89 -11.22 -31.76
N TYR A 12 -9.79 -11.94 -32.45
CA TYR A 12 -9.43 -12.95 -33.46
C TYR A 12 -10.22 -12.80 -34.77
N SER A 13 -10.51 -11.55 -35.17
CA SER A 13 -11.15 -11.26 -36.47
C SER A 13 -10.51 -10.06 -37.17
N ILE A 14 -9.18 -10.01 -37.23
CA ILE A 14 -8.47 -9.20 -38.23
C ILE A 14 -7.27 -10.01 -38.69
N LEU A 15 -7.50 -10.93 -39.62
CA LEU A 15 -6.55 -11.50 -40.59
C LEU A 15 -7.24 -12.71 -41.20
N LEU A 16 -7.77 -12.53 -42.42
CA LEU A 16 -8.07 -13.54 -43.46
C LEU A 16 -9.36 -13.19 -44.21
N SER A 17 -9.27 -12.25 -45.15
CA SER A 17 -9.90 -12.42 -46.47
C SER A 17 -9.25 -11.46 -47.46
N HIS A 18 -8.58 -12.02 -48.48
CA HIS A 18 -8.64 -11.67 -49.92
C HIS A 18 -7.39 -12.20 -50.68
N SER A 19 -7.59 -13.32 -51.40
CA SER A 19 -6.92 -13.78 -52.65
C SER A 19 -5.48 -14.37 -52.65
N PRO A 20 -5.16 -15.22 -53.67
CA PRO A 20 -4.39 -16.44 -53.46
C PRO A 20 -2.94 -16.44 -54.01
N ALA A 21 -2.19 -17.43 -53.51
CA ALA A 21 -1.01 -18.08 -54.08
C ALA A 21 0.29 -17.25 -54.26
N LYS A 22 1.26 -17.52 -53.37
CA LYS A 22 2.63 -17.95 -53.73
C LYS A 22 3.36 -18.47 -52.49
N SER A 23 3.91 -19.67 -52.60
CA SER A 23 4.67 -20.36 -51.56
C SER A 23 6.00 -19.66 -51.30
N PHE A 24 6.26 -19.28 -50.06
CA PHE A 24 7.61 -19.11 -49.53
C PHE A 24 7.66 -19.71 -48.13
N HIS A 25 8.52 -20.72 -47.95
CA HIS A 25 8.86 -21.28 -46.66
C HIS A 25 9.71 -20.27 -45.89
N THR A 26 9.18 -19.73 -44.80
CA THR A 26 9.97 -19.14 -43.73
C THR A 26 9.38 -19.58 -42.40
N ASN A 27 10.14 -20.41 -41.66
CA ASN A 27 9.85 -20.76 -40.27
C ASN A 27 10.02 -19.49 -39.43
N LEU A 28 8.92 -18.83 -39.09
CA LEU A 28 8.89 -17.80 -38.06
C LEU A 28 8.26 -18.43 -36.81
N HIS A 29 9.09 -18.91 -35.88
CA HIS A 29 8.67 -19.18 -34.51
C HIS A 29 8.41 -17.83 -33.83
N LEU A 30 7.16 -17.37 -33.88
CA LEU A 30 6.70 -16.31 -32.99
C LEU A 30 6.55 -16.92 -31.59
N PRO A 31 7.24 -16.39 -30.56
CA PRO A 31 6.97 -16.82 -29.20
C PRO A 31 5.55 -16.39 -28.86
N VAL A 32 4.70 -17.35 -28.51
CA VAL A 32 3.41 -17.07 -27.89
C VAL A 32 3.72 -16.50 -26.52
N LEU A 33 3.80 -15.17 -26.42
CA LEU A 33 3.76 -14.48 -25.13
C LEU A 33 2.36 -14.72 -24.57
N THR A 34 2.21 -15.76 -23.76
CA THR A 34 1.05 -15.88 -22.86
C THR A 34 1.11 -14.70 -21.92
N LEU A 35 0.33 -13.64 -22.23
CA LEU A 35 -0.02 -12.61 -21.28
C LEU A 35 -0.86 -13.32 -20.20
N ARG A 36 -0.21 -13.92 -19.21
CA ARG A 36 -0.90 -14.27 -17.97
C ARG A 36 -1.31 -12.93 -17.38
N CYS A 37 -2.59 -12.61 -17.51
CA CYS A 37 -3.23 -11.69 -16.58
C CYS A 37 -3.12 -12.38 -15.22
N ILE A 38 -2.07 -12.06 -14.47
CA ILE A 38 -1.97 -12.47 -13.07
C ILE A 38 -3.13 -11.71 -12.42
N ILE A 39 -4.22 -12.43 -12.16
CA ILE A 39 -5.26 -11.91 -11.27
C ILE A 39 -4.56 -11.84 -9.93
N LEU A 40 -4.14 -10.64 -9.55
CA LEU A 40 -3.61 -10.37 -8.22
C LEU A 40 -4.72 -10.74 -7.24
N ALA A 41 -4.49 -11.80 -6.46
CA ALA A 41 -5.37 -12.12 -5.36
C ALA A 41 -5.23 -10.99 -4.34
N MET A 42 -6.34 -10.32 -4.04
CA MET A 42 -6.44 -9.33 -2.98
C MET A 42 -7.01 -10.01 -1.74
N PRO A 43 -6.19 -10.28 -0.72
CA PRO A 43 -6.64 -10.99 0.47
C PRO A 43 -7.27 -10.07 1.52
N LEU A 44 -7.11 -8.74 1.38
CA LEU A 44 -7.85 -7.74 2.15
C LEU A 44 -9.37 -7.95 1.99
N GLU A 45 -10.12 -7.76 3.09
CA GLU A 45 -11.53 -8.15 3.15
C GLU A 45 -12.45 -7.17 2.40
N HIS A 46 -12.00 -5.93 2.26
CA HIS A 46 -12.71 -4.81 1.67
C HIS A 46 -11.84 -4.07 0.65
N ALA A 47 -12.35 -2.94 0.15
CA ALA A 47 -11.70 -2.23 -0.95
C ALA A 47 -10.35 -1.66 -0.51
N TYR A 48 -9.26 -2.18 -1.09
CA TYR A 48 -7.98 -1.49 -1.10
C TYR A 48 -8.05 -0.25 -1.98
N GLY A 49 -7.44 0.83 -1.53
CA GLY A 49 -7.39 2.04 -2.33
C GLY A 49 -6.51 3.11 -1.74
N ILE A 50 -6.62 4.28 -2.37
CA ILE A 50 -5.96 5.50 -1.94
C ILE A 50 -6.99 6.58 -1.62
N TRP A 51 -6.84 7.22 -0.46
CA TRP A 51 -7.65 8.38 -0.08
C TRP A 51 -6.83 9.66 -0.22
N VAL A 52 -7.34 10.61 -1.00
CA VAL A 52 -6.75 11.94 -1.16
C VAL A 52 -7.54 12.96 -0.36
N ALA A 53 -6.90 13.61 0.61
CA ALA A 53 -7.58 14.49 1.56
C ALA A 53 -6.67 15.60 2.11
N THR A 54 -7.20 16.45 2.98
CA THR A 54 -6.43 17.37 3.82
C THR A 54 -6.47 16.88 5.26
N PRO A 55 -5.33 16.63 5.94
CA PRO A 55 -5.33 16.25 7.34
C PRO A 55 -5.78 17.43 8.20
N THR A 56 -6.51 17.17 9.28
CA THR A 56 -7.06 18.21 10.16
C THR A 56 -6.68 18.03 11.63
N ALA A 57 -6.43 16.80 12.07
CA ALA A 57 -5.90 16.52 13.40
C ALA A 57 -5.29 15.11 13.44
N PHE A 58 -4.30 14.90 14.30
CA PHE A 58 -3.80 13.58 14.64
C PHE A 58 -3.82 13.38 16.16
N THR A 59 -4.33 12.23 16.60
CA THR A 59 -4.34 11.81 17.99
C THR A 59 -3.91 10.35 18.05
N SER A 60 -3.17 9.94 19.08
CA SER A 60 -2.82 8.54 19.26
C SER A 60 -3.28 8.03 20.61
N GLU A 61 -3.78 6.79 20.62
CA GLU A 61 -3.90 6.04 21.86
C GLU A 61 -2.50 5.56 22.25
N ARG A 62 -2.04 5.88 23.47
CA ARG A 62 -0.78 5.36 24.03
C ARG A 62 -0.96 4.07 24.81
N THR A 63 -2.18 3.80 25.27
CA THR A 63 -2.54 2.64 26.08
C THR A 63 -3.78 1.98 25.50
N GLY A 64 -3.94 0.67 25.71
CA GLY A 64 -5.08 -0.10 25.17
C GLY A 64 -4.66 -1.44 24.57
N LYS A 65 -5.65 -2.23 24.12
CA LYS A 65 -5.42 -3.57 23.56
C LYS A 65 -4.79 -3.51 22.16
N SER A 66 -5.11 -2.48 21.38
CA SER A 66 -4.58 -2.24 20.03
C SER A 66 -4.43 -0.74 19.77
N PRO A 67 -3.41 -0.09 20.37
CA PRO A 67 -3.22 1.34 20.19
C PRO A 67 -2.94 1.64 18.72
N HIS A 68 -3.65 2.64 18.20
CA HIS A 68 -3.49 3.14 16.84
C HIS A 68 -3.44 4.68 16.87
N GLY A 69 -2.74 5.25 15.91
CA GLY A 69 -2.83 6.66 15.57
C GLY A 69 -4.11 6.89 14.78
N SER A 70 -4.91 7.87 15.17
CA SER A 70 -6.09 8.33 14.44
C SER A 70 -5.78 9.65 13.77
N LEU A 71 -5.67 9.63 12.45
CA LEU A 71 -5.62 10.82 11.61
C LEU A 71 -7.03 11.20 11.20
N ILE A 72 -7.48 12.39 11.58
CA ILE A 72 -8.73 12.98 11.09
C ILE A 72 -8.42 13.81 9.85
N PHE A 73 -9.25 13.69 8.83
CA PHE A 73 -9.04 14.37 7.56
C PHE A 73 -10.36 14.83 6.92
N ASP A 74 -10.24 15.70 5.91
CA ASP A 74 -11.35 16.23 5.12
C ASP A 74 -11.06 16.07 3.62
N ASP A 75 -11.95 15.37 2.92
CA ASP A 75 -11.91 15.22 1.46
C ASP A 75 -12.74 16.27 0.72
N GLY A 76 -13.47 17.14 1.44
CA GLY A 76 -14.28 18.21 0.88
C GLY A 76 -15.56 17.73 0.17
N LEU A 77 -15.91 16.45 0.25
CA LEU A 77 -17.08 15.88 -0.43
C LEU A 77 -18.35 15.87 0.44
N GLY A 78 -18.21 16.17 1.75
CA GLY A 78 -19.34 16.34 2.68
C GLY A 78 -20.20 15.09 2.90
N LYS A 79 -19.72 13.91 2.45
CA LYS A 79 -20.48 12.65 2.53
C LYS A 79 -20.56 12.11 3.96
N TYR A 80 -19.51 12.33 4.76
CA TYR A 80 -19.41 11.85 6.13
C TYR A 80 -19.07 13.00 7.08
N LYS A 81 -19.56 12.91 8.32
CA LYS A 81 -19.37 13.98 9.33
C LYS A 81 -17.93 14.05 9.86
N ARG A 82 -17.21 12.93 9.82
CA ARG A 82 -15.83 12.81 10.29
C ARG A 82 -15.19 11.63 9.58
N LEU A 83 -14.17 11.90 8.78
CA LEU A 83 -13.36 10.85 8.17
C LEU A 83 -12.13 10.58 9.04
N SER A 84 -11.68 9.32 9.09
CA SER A 84 -10.49 8.98 9.87
C SER A 84 -9.66 7.87 9.25
N ALA A 85 -8.36 7.89 9.53
CA ALA A 85 -7.43 6.83 9.20
C ALA A 85 -6.86 6.23 10.49
N ALA A 86 -6.88 4.90 10.61
CA ALA A 86 -6.19 4.17 11.66
C ALA A 86 -4.81 3.75 11.17
N ILE A 87 -3.78 4.30 11.80
CA ILE A 87 -2.37 4.03 11.51
C ILE A 87 -1.81 3.17 12.63
N ASN A 88 -1.23 2.03 12.28
CA ASN A 88 -0.68 1.10 13.26
C ASN A 88 0.54 1.72 13.95
N VAL A 89 0.50 1.80 15.29
CA VAL A 89 1.61 2.28 16.12
C VAL A 89 2.19 1.18 17.01
N LYS A 90 1.71 -0.05 16.84
CA LYS A 90 2.17 -1.23 17.58
C LYS A 90 1.84 -2.53 16.86
N SER A 91 2.76 -3.50 16.87
CA SER A 91 2.46 -4.89 16.52
C SER A 91 1.79 -5.63 17.69
N LEU A 92 0.83 -6.49 17.36
CA LEU A 92 0.17 -7.39 18.33
C LEU A 92 0.93 -8.70 18.56
N SER A 93 2.03 -8.92 17.83
CA SER A 93 2.89 -10.11 18.00
C SER A 93 3.76 -10.01 19.27
N SER A 94 4.53 -11.06 19.57
CA SER A 94 5.48 -11.02 20.69
C SER A 94 6.58 -9.97 20.49
N ASP A 95 6.94 -9.69 19.24
CA ASP A 95 7.71 -8.51 18.88
C ASP A 95 6.74 -7.37 18.59
N THR A 96 6.69 -6.38 19.49
CA THR A 96 5.77 -5.26 19.35
C THR A 96 6.31 -4.15 18.46
N GLN A 97 7.59 -4.22 18.08
CA GLN A 97 8.29 -3.14 17.40
C GLN A 97 7.80 -2.94 15.97
N LEU A 98 7.97 -1.71 15.49
CA LEU A 98 7.72 -1.31 14.12
C LEU A 98 9.03 -0.93 13.45
N VAL A 99 9.04 -1.00 12.13
CA VAL A 99 10.09 -0.42 11.31
C VAL A 99 9.52 0.76 10.57
N TYR A 100 10.29 1.83 10.56
CA TYR A 100 9.86 3.13 10.11
C TYR A 100 10.85 3.70 9.11
N TRP A 101 10.35 4.14 7.96
CA TRP A 101 11.10 4.92 6.98
C TRP A 101 10.40 6.26 6.77
N SER A 102 11.17 7.35 6.83
CA SER A 102 10.69 8.70 6.50
C SER A 102 11.63 9.33 5.49
N ASN A 103 11.04 9.84 4.41
CA ASN A 103 11.76 10.60 3.39
C ASN A 103 11.07 11.96 3.22
N ILE A 104 11.71 13.02 3.70
CA ILE A 104 11.19 14.40 3.65
C ILE A 104 11.38 15.09 2.29
N SER A 105 12.03 14.40 1.34
CA SER A 105 12.24 14.88 -0.03
C SER A 105 12.01 13.73 -1.01
N PHE A 106 10.84 13.11 -0.89
CA PHE A 106 10.49 11.90 -1.62
C PHE A 106 10.39 12.16 -3.12
N GLN A 107 11.19 11.41 -3.89
CA GLN A 107 11.23 11.47 -5.34
C GLN A 107 11.00 10.06 -5.88
N HIS A 108 9.85 9.84 -6.51
CA HIS A 108 9.50 8.55 -7.07
C HIS A 108 8.49 8.73 -8.22
N PRO A 109 8.58 7.96 -9.32
CA PRO A 109 7.64 8.09 -10.46
C PRO A 109 6.16 7.94 -10.08
N ILE A 110 5.84 7.32 -8.95
CA ILE A 110 4.46 7.19 -8.46
C ILE A 110 3.81 8.56 -8.24
N THR A 111 4.54 9.56 -7.75
CA THR A 111 3.97 10.88 -7.39
C THR A 111 3.38 11.61 -8.59
N ALA A 112 3.90 11.34 -9.80
CA ALA A 112 3.36 11.87 -11.04
C ALA A 112 1.96 11.34 -11.38
N LYS A 113 1.59 10.13 -10.90
CA LYS A 113 0.23 9.57 -11.04
C LYS A 113 -0.71 10.13 -9.99
N LEU A 114 -0.19 10.37 -8.79
CA LEU A 114 -0.99 10.82 -7.63
C LEU A 114 -1.47 12.26 -7.75
N GLN A 115 -0.68 13.12 -8.39
CA GLN A 115 -1.02 14.54 -8.52
C GLN A 115 -2.31 14.80 -9.32
N ASP A 116 -2.72 13.85 -10.16
CA ASP A 116 -3.92 13.95 -10.99
C ASP A 116 -5.18 13.40 -10.29
N LEU A 117 -5.03 12.78 -9.12
CA LEU A 117 -6.15 12.26 -8.35
C LEU A 117 -6.95 13.38 -7.70
N ALA A 118 -8.26 13.37 -7.90
CA ALA A 118 -9.18 14.23 -7.17
C ALA A 118 -9.26 13.84 -5.68
N LYS A 119 -9.74 14.74 -4.82
CA LYS A 119 -10.04 14.39 -3.43
C LYS A 119 -11.10 13.27 -3.34
N GLY A 120 -11.00 12.45 -2.30
CA GLY A 120 -11.87 11.30 -2.05
C GLY A 120 -11.13 9.96 -2.10
N PHE A 121 -11.88 8.88 -1.88
CA PHE A 121 -11.37 7.51 -1.97
C PHE A 121 -11.41 6.99 -3.41
N HIS A 122 -10.29 6.42 -3.86
CA HIS A 122 -10.14 5.76 -5.16
C HIS A 122 -9.78 4.31 -4.92
N ALA A 123 -10.69 3.40 -5.26
CA ALA A 123 -10.42 1.96 -5.19
C ALA A 123 -9.33 1.60 -6.22
N ILE A 124 -8.30 0.89 -5.78
CA ILE A 124 -7.20 0.45 -6.64
C ILE A 124 -7.52 -0.95 -7.14
N THR A 125 -7.81 -1.07 -8.43
CA THR A 125 -8.19 -2.34 -9.09
C THR A 125 -7.64 -2.37 -10.51
N GLY A 126 -7.64 -3.56 -11.13
CA GLY A 126 -7.29 -3.70 -12.55
C GLY A 126 -5.87 -3.21 -12.85
N SER A 127 -5.71 -2.30 -13.81
CA SER A 127 -4.39 -1.79 -14.22
C SER A 127 -3.67 -0.97 -13.15
N ASP A 128 -4.41 -0.41 -12.19
CA ASP A 128 -3.84 0.39 -11.10
C ASP A 128 -3.23 -0.48 -10.00
N GLN A 129 -3.60 -1.77 -9.98
CA GLN A 129 -3.11 -2.77 -9.06
C GLN A 129 -1.99 -3.58 -9.71
N GLY A 130 -0.75 -3.16 -9.52
CA GLY A 130 0.43 -3.80 -10.09
C GLY A 130 1.61 -2.85 -10.28
N PRO A 131 2.72 -3.32 -10.88
CA PRO A 131 3.98 -2.56 -10.97
C PRO A 131 3.87 -1.27 -11.78
N ASN A 132 2.93 -1.22 -12.72
CA ASN A 132 2.68 -0.06 -13.57
C ASN A 132 1.50 0.79 -13.07
N GLY A 133 0.92 0.45 -11.92
CA GLY A 133 -0.18 1.18 -11.31
C GLY A 133 0.29 2.18 -10.25
N PHE A 134 -0.52 2.36 -9.22
CA PHE A 134 -0.18 3.14 -8.02
C PHE A 134 -0.58 2.45 -6.72
N ALA A 135 -0.87 1.14 -6.78
CA ALA A 135 -0.76 0.26 -5.63
C ALA A 135 0.66 0.27 -5.05
N LEU A 136 0.77 0.12 -3.74
CA LEU A 136 2.07 0.03 -3.08
C LEU A 136 2.48 -1.42 -2.87
N ASP A 137 3.76 -1.66 -3.10
CA ASP A 137 4.48 -2.86 -2.71
C ASP A 137 5.85 -2.39 -2.21
N LEU A 138 6.09 -2.45 -0.90
CA LEU A 138 7.31 -1.96 -0.27
C LEU A 138 8.55 -2.72 -0.73
N LEU A 139 8.39 -4.02 -0.99
CA LEU A 139 9.49 -4.92 -1.34
C LEU A 139 9.83 -4.88 -2.84
N ARG A 140 8.84 -4.63 -3.72
CA ARG A 140 9.03 -4.62 -5.19
C ARG A 140 8.97 -3.23 -5.81
N GLY A 141 8.41 -2.25 -5.11
CA GLY A 141 8.09 -0.92 -5.65
C GLY A 141 9.24 0.08 -5.64
N ASN A 142 10.44 -0.30 -5.17
CA ASN A 142 11.59 0.61 -5.04
C ASN A 142 11.25 1.91 -4.28
N LEU A 143 10.44 1.76 -3.21
CA LEU A 143 9.92 2.88 -2.42
C LEU A 143 10.92 3.33 -1.33
N VAL A 144 11.74 2.40 -0.83
CA VAL A 144 12.72 2.63 0.23
C VAL A 144 13.98 1.79 0.00
N ASP A 145 15.09 2.18 0.64
CA ASP A 145 16.17 1.23 0.94
C ASP A 145 15.80 0.54 2.27
N LEU A 146 15.52 -0.76 2.21
CA LEU A 146 15.09 -1.54 3.37
C LEU A 146 16.08 -1.43 4.54
N LYS A 147 17.38 -1.27 4.27
CA LYS A 147 18.43 -1.18 5.30
C LYS A 147 18.49 0.18 6.00
N GLN A 148 17.78 1.18 5.50
CA GLN A 148 17.68 2.52 6.12
C GLN A 148 16.47 2.63 7.06
N GLY A 149 15.77 1.51 7.32
CA GLY A 149 14.66 1.46 8.26
C GLY A 149 15.14 1.68 9.68
N THR A 150 14.35 2.42 10.46
CA THR A 150 14.58 2.57 11.90
C THR A 150 13.63 1.66 12.65
N VAL A 151 14.16 0.75 13.46
CA VAL A 151 13.35 -0.06 14.39
C VAL A 151 12.97 0.81 15.57
N LEU A 152 11.66 1.00 15.77
CA LEU A 152 11.10 1.81 16.84
C LEU A 152 10.38 0.92 17.85
N SER A 153 10.70 1.15 19.13
CA SER A 153 9.91 0.64 20.24
C SER A 153 8.56 1.34 20.31
N THR A 154 7.58 0.67 20.94
CA THR A 154 6.22 1.19 21.07
C THR A 154 6.01 1.79 22.45
N ASN A 155 5.44 3.01 22.52
CA ASN A 155 5.01 3.66 23.75
C ASN A 155 6.14 3.77 24.80
N VAL A 156 7.22 4.46 24.41
CA VAL A 156 8.37 4.70 25.29
C VAL A 156 8.17 6.05 25.98
N ASP A 157 8.38 6.11 27.28
CA ASP A 157 8.32 7.39 28.01
C ASP A 157 9.47 8.31 27.56
N GLY A 158 9.15 9.54 27.21
CA GLY A 158 10.11 10.53 26.71
C GLY A 158 9.56 11.28 25.50
N ALA A 159 10.38 12.13 24.91
CA ALA A 159 10.04 12.83 23.67
C ALA A 159 10.97 12.34 22.55
N ASP A 160 10.41 12.23 21.36
CA ASP A 160 11.10 11.91 20.11
C ASP A 160 11.72 10.51 20.09
N ASN A 161 11.11 9.55 20.79
CA ASN A 161 11.69 8.21 21.01
C ASN A 161 10.79 7.04 20.60
N ASP A 162 9.56 7.32 20.16
CA ASP A 162 8.63 6.32 19.64
C ASP A 162 7.93 6.78 18.35
N ILE A 163 7.20 5.86 17.72
CA ILE A 163 6.49 6.16 16.47
C ILE A 163 5.37 7.19 16.66
N VAL A 164 4.78 7.27 17.85
CA VAL A 164 3.69 8.22 18.13
C VAL A 164 4.23 9.63 18.06
N ASP A 165 5.38 9.89 18.70
CA ASP A 165 6.04 11.20 18.65
C ASP A 165 6.38 11.59 17.20
N LYS A 166 6.91 10.67 16.40
CA LYS A 166 7.23 10.93 14.97
C LYS A 166 5.98 11.28 14.17
N LEU A 167 4.90 10.50 14.30
CA LEU A 167 3.65 10.76 13.58
C LEU A 167 2.97 12.05 14.06
N THR A 168 3.05 12.36 15.34
CA THR A 168 2.54 13.62 15.89
C THR A 168 3.23 14.83 15.28
N ASP A 169 4.58 14.84 15.19
CA ASP A 169 5.31 15.93 14.53
C ASP A 169 4.93 16.06 13.04
N ILE A 170 4.95 14.94 12.31
CA ILE A 170 4.67 14.90 10.87
C ILE A 170 3.28 15.43 10.56
N PHE A 171 2.26 14.93 11.25
CA PHE A 171 0.90 15.38 11.00
C PHE A 171 0.63 16.78 11.53
N SER A 172 1.30 17.24 12.59
CA SER A 172 1.22 18.64 13.01
C SER A 172 1.69 19.58 11.90
N ARG A 173 2.87 19.30 11.31
CA ARG A 173 3.41 20.08 10.18
C ARG A 173 2.49 20.01 8.96
N ALA A 174 1.96 18.83 8.65
CA ALA A 174 1.04 18.64 7.53
C ALA A 174 -0.27 19.43 7.71
N VAL A 175 -0.83 19.44 8.91
CA VAL A 175 -2.04 20.21 9.26
C VAL A 175 -1.78 21.71 9.14
N ASP A 176 -0.69 22.20 9.75
CA ASP A 176 -0.32 23.61 9.74
C ASP A 176 -0.07 24.13 8.32
N ALA A 177 0.60 23.33 7.49
CA ALA A 177 0.88 23.64 6.10
C ALA A 177 -0.32 23.44 5.17
N LYS A 178 -1.42 22.83 5.64
CA LYS A 178 -2.55 22.40 4.81
C LYS A 178 -2.11 21.51 3.65
N ALA A 179 -1.20 20.57 3.94
CA ALA A 179 -0.72 19.60 2.96
C ALA A 179 -1.87 18.74 2.42
N THR A 180 -1.67 18.15 1.24
CA THR A 180 -2.52 17.07 0.75
C THR A 180 -1.96 15.75 1.26
N VAL A 181 -2.78 14.94 1.92
CA VAL A 181 -2.42 13.58 2.35
C VAL A 181 -2.98 12.57 1.36
N TYR A 182 -2.16 11.57 1.06
CA TYR A 182 -2.46 10.40 0.24
C TYR A 182 -2.32 9.19 1.16
N LEU A 183 -3.42 8.48 1.42
CA LEU A 183 -3.49 7.37 2.38
C LEU A 183 -3.78 6.07 1.63
N TRP A 184 -2.88 5.09 1.67
CA TRP A 184 -3.12 3.75 1.13
C TRP A 184 -3.49 2.79 2.23
N GLY A 185 -4.45 1.92 1.95
CA GLY A 185 -4.93 0.91 2.89
C GLY A 185 -6.30 0.36 2.49
N GLU A 186 -6.94 -0.31 3.44
CA GLU A 186 -8.26 -0.90 3.29
C GLU A 186 -9.36 0.06 3.78
N GLN A 187 -10.40 0.29 2.98
CA GLN A 187 -11.52 1.14 3.37
C GLN A 187 -12.35 0.49 4.48
N TYR A 188 -12.75 1.29 5.49
CA TYR A 188 -13.66 0.83 6.53
C TYR A 188 -14.97 0.26 5.97
N SER A 189 -15.46 -0.74 6.68
CA SER A 189 -16.70 -1.45 6.36
C SER A 189 -17.44 -1.79 7.66
N PRO A 190 -18.79 -1.81 7.67
CA PRO A 190 -19.69 -1.52 6.56
C PRO A 190 -19.90 -0.01 6.29
N THR A 191 -19.36 0.85 7.15
CA THR A 191 -19.44 2.31 6.97
C THR A 191 -18.12 2.80 6.39
N PRO A 192 -18.08 3.32 5.15
CA PRO A 192 -16.85 3.74 4.51
C PRO A 192 -16.51 5.19 4.88
N ASP A 193 -16.40 5.47 6.17
CA ASP A 193 -16.01 6.76 6.75
C ASP A 193 -14.52 6.80 7.17
N GLY A 194 -13.70 5.96 6.57
CA GLY A 194 -12.26 5.96 6.81
C GLY A 194 -11.51 4.78 6.21
N ILE A 195 -10.27 4.61 6.65
CA ILE A 195 -9.28 3.68 6.07
C ILE A 195 -8.35 3.13 7.17
N HIS A 196 -7.91 1.87 7.06
CA HIS A 196 -6.95 1.21 7.96
C HIS A 196 -5.93 0.40 7.17
N ASP A 197 -5.17 -0.45 7.89
CA ASP A 197 -4.07 -1.27 7.35
C ASP A 197 -3.03 -0.43 6.63
N ILE A 198 -2.70 0.71 7.26
CA ILE A 198 -1.69 1.67 6.81
C ILE A 198 -0.31 1.19 7.29
N HIS A 199 0.11 0.04 6.76
CA HIS A 199 1.45 -0.55 6.90
C HIS A 199 1.67 -1.58 5.78
N MET A 200 2.87 -2.16 5.69
CA MET A 200 3.15 -3.27 4.77
C MET A 200 2.22 -4.46 5.03
N ASN A 201 1.51 -4.94 4.01
CA ASN A 201 0.47 -5.98 4.07
C ASN A 201 0.94 -7.30 3.42
N GLN A 202 2.21 -7.63 3.64
CA GLN A 202 2.87 -8.86 3.17
C GLN A 202 3.94 -9.29 4.17
N GLY A 203 4.46 -10.51 4.02
CA GLY A 203 5.54 -11.02 4.85
C GLY A 203 5.16 -11.31 6.31
N ASN A 204 3.87 -11.33 6.65
CA ASN A 204 3.41 -11.79 7.96
C ASN A 204 3.66 -13.30 8.11
N TYR A 205 4.00 -13.74 9.33
CA TYR A 205 4.13 -15.14 9.69
C TYR A 205 3.37 -15.44 10.99
N GLY A 206 3.11 -16.72 11.28
CA GLY A 206 2.49 -17.15 12.54
C GLY A 206 1.00 -17.43 12.42
N GLU A 207 0.16 -16.62 13.09
CA GLU A 207 -1.28 -16.87 13.14
C GLU A 207 -1.93 -16.76 11.76
N ALA A 208 -2.87 -17.68 11.46
CA ALA A 208 -3.56 -17.71 10.17
C ALA A 208 -4.33 -16.42 9.86
N SER A 209 -4.79 -15.70 10.89
CA SER A 209 -5.41 -14.38 10.76
C SER A 209 -4.47 -13.32 10.19
N TRP A 210 -3.15 -13.43 10.41
CA TRP A 210 -2.17 -12.48 9.87
C TRP A 210 -1.66 -12.92 8.50
N THR A 211 -1.41 -14.22 8.32
CA THR A 211 -0.87 -14.73 7.05
C THR A 211 -1.90 -14.74 5.92
N LYS A 212 -3.20 -14.77 6.24
CA LYS A 212 -4.28 -14.67 5.23
C LYS A 212 -4.32 -13.29 4.58
N GLU A 213 -3.80 -12.25 5.22
CA GLU A 213 -3.82 -10.86 4.73
C GLU A 213 -2.61 -10.54 3.85
N ASN A 214 -1.60 -11.43 3.81
CA ASN A 214 -0.42 -11.27 2.96
C ASN A 214 -0.78 -11.22 1.48
N GLY A 215 -0.40 -10.14 0.80
CA GLY A 215 -0.57 -10.00 -0.63
C GLY A 215 0.31 -8.89 -1.20
N ILE A 216 0.70 -9.06 -2.46
CA ILE A 216 1.51 -8.09 -3.20
C ILE A 216 0.64 -6.96 -3.75
N TYR A 217 1.22 -5.77 -3.95
CA TYR A 217 0.51 -4.59 -4.47
C TYR A 217 -0.77 -4.21 -3.69
N GLN A 218 -0.69 -4.29 -2.37
CA GLN A 218 -1.75 -3.86 -1.45
C GLN A 218 -1.20 -3.30 -0.12
N ASP A 219 0.06 -2.87 -0.11
CA ASP A 219 0.65 -2.29 1.08
C ASP A 219 0.00 -0.94 1.40
N GLY A 220 -0.12 -0.65 2.69
CA GLY A 220 -0.55 0.63 3.22
C GLY A 220 0.62 1.52 3.62
N SER A 221 0.40 2.83 3.53
CA SER A 221 1.37 3.89 3.81
C SER A 221 0.68 5.24 3.66
N PHE A 222 1.40 6.33 3.91
CA PHE A 222 0.94 7.65 3.53
C PHE A 222 2.05 8.52 2.93
N MET A 223 1.62 9.43 2.07
CA MET A 223 2.45 10.48 1.49
C MET A 223 1.78 11.84 1.69
N LEU A 224 2.61 12.87 1.77
CA LEU A 224 2.20 14.26 1.97
C LEU A 224 2.74 15.10 0.83
N LYS A 225 1.87 15.88 0.17
CA LYS A 225 2.27 16.90 -0.80
C LYS A 225 2.04 18.27 -0.20
N TYR A 226 3.11 19.04 -0.03
CA TYR A 226 3.05 20.38 0.55
C TYR A 226 2.74 21.46 -0.50
N PRO A 227 2.29 22.65 -0.08
CA PRO A 227 1.93 23.74 -1.01
C PRO A 227 3.07 24.24 -1.90
N ASP A 228 4.32 24.10 -1.46
CA ASP A 228 5.53 24.42 -2.24
C ASP A 228 5.88 23.33 -3.28
N GLY A 229 5.11 22.23 -3.31
CA GLY A 229 5.20 21.15 -4.29
C GLY A 229 6.09 19.97 -3.87
N HIS A 230 6.79 20.03 -2.74
CA HIS A 230 7.60 18.88 -2.29
C HIS A 230 6.72 17.76 -1.73
N TRP A 231 7.29 16.56 -1.73
CA TRP A 231 6.66 15.35 -1.21
C TRP A 231 7.43 14.82 -0.02
N GLU A 232 6.69 14.42 1.01
CA GLU A 232 7.20 13.57 2.09
C GLU A 232 6.50 12.20 2.00
N ALA A 233 7.20 11.12 2.31
CA ALA A 233 6.64 9.77 2.33
C ALA A 233 7.05 9.03 3.60
N VAL A 234 6.11 8.27 4.15
CA VAL A 234 6.32 7.47 5.36
C VAL A 234 5.85 6.04 5.13
N PHE A 235 6.76 5.09 5.31
CA PHE A 235 6.47 3.67 5.20
C PHE A 235 6.64 2.99 6.56
N ILE A 236 5.77 2.03 6.84
CA ILE A 236 5.70 1.33 8.12
C ILE A 236 5.60 -0.16 7.84
N ALA A 237 6.37 -0.96 8.56
CA ALA A 237 6.25 -2.42 8.60
C ALA A 237 6.32 -2.88 10.07
N PHE A 238 5.87 -4.11 10.35
CA PHE A 238 6.17 -4.74 11.64
C PHE A 238 7.60 -5.30 11.62
N ALA A 239 8.33 -5.16 12.73
CA ALA A 239 9.69 -5.70 12.83
C ALA A 239 9.76 -7.22 12.61
N SER A 240 8.66 -7.91 12.89
CA SER A 240 8.49 -9.35 12.67
C SER A 240 8.20 -9.74 11.22
N GLN A 241 7.85 -8.82 10.33
CA GLN A 241 7.58 -9.14 8.93
C GLN A 241 8.88 -9.48 8.18
N TYR A 242 8.76 -10.40 7.22
CA TYR A 242 9.86 -10.85 6.37
C TYR A 242 10.18 -9.84 5.27
N THR A 243 11.46 -9.76 4.92
CA THR A 243 11.98 -8.78 3.94
C THR A 243 11.92 -9.26 2.50
N GLU A 244 11.58 -10.53 2.27
CA GLU A 244 11.38 -11.12 0.96
C GLU A 244 10.12 -11.99 0.98
N THR A 245 9.33 -11.91 -0.09
CA THR A 245 8.05 -12.62 -0.21
C THR A 245 7.86 -13.21 -1.62
N ASP A 246 7.04 -14.25 -1.72
CA ASP A 246 6.65 -14.85 -3.00
C ASP A 246 5.61 -14.00 -3.76
N ASP A 247 5.11 -14.49 -4.89
CA ASP A 247 4.11 -13.80 -5.71
C ASP A 247 2.73 -13.71 -5.05
N GLU A 248 2.52 -14.41 -3.93
CA GLU A 248 1.35 -14.34 -3.06
C GLU A 248 1.59 -13.46 -1.83
N GLY A 249 2.77 -12.84 -1.68
CA GLY A 249 3.12 -12.00 -0.54
C GLY A 249 3.47 -12.79 0.72
N GLN A 250 3.59 -14.12 0.64
CA GLN A 250 3.99 -14.97 1.76
C GLN A 250 5.51 -14.90 1.97
N PRO A 251 6.00 -15.04 3.22
CA PRO A 251 7.42 -15.05 3.53
C PRO A 251 8.22 -16.07 2.71
N GLU A 252 9.31 -15.62 2.09
CA GLU A 252 10.25 -16.52 1.42
C GLU A 252 11.07 -17.32 2.43
N LYS A 253 11.36 -18.58 2.07
CA LYS A 253 12.07 -19.48 2.98
C LYS A 253 13.51 -19.03 3.18
N GLY A 254 13.85 -18.67 4.41
CA GLY A 254 15.21 -18.29 4.81
C GLY A 254 15.53 -16.81 4.63
N ALA A 255 14.54 -16.00 4.23
CA ALA A 255 14.64 -14.57 4.31
C ALA A 255 14.63 -14.10 5.77
N ASP A 256 15.28 -12.96 6.01
CA ASP A 256 15.31 -12.33 7.32
C ASP A 256 13.99 -11.61 7.60
N THR A 257 13.64 -11.48 8.89
CA THR A 257 12.69 -10.45 9.32
C THR A 257 13.33 -9.08 9.29
N PHE A 258 12.54 -8.02 9.32
CA PHE A 258 13.09 -6.68 9.46
C PHE A 258 13.91 -6.48 10.74
N ALA A 259 13.51 -7.11 11.86
CA ALA A 259 14.29 -7.10 13.10
C ALA A 259 15.69 -7.70 12.87
N GLN A 260 15.77 -8.85 12.18
CA GLN A 260 17.02 -9.51 11.84
C GLN A 260 17.87 -8.67 10.89
N LEU A 261 17.27 -8.15 9.81
CA LEU A 261 17.96 -7.31 8.83
C LEU A 261 18.58 -6.05 9.46
N LEU A 262 17.84 -5.37 10.33
CA LEU A 262 18.20 -4.04 10.83
C LEU A 262 18.96 -4.06 12.15
N THR A 263 18.81 -5.11 12.96
CA THR A 263 19.45 -5.19 14.28
C THR A 263 20.46 -6.32 14.40
N GLY A 264 20.50 -7.23 13.42
CA GLY A 264 21.34 -8.43 13.45
C GLY A 264 20.94 -9.43 14.53
N ARG A 265 19.69 -9.36 15.01
CA ARG A 265 19.13 -10.21 16.08
C ARG A 265 17.87 -10.91 15.64
#